data_AF-A0A363TL50-F1
#
_entry.id   AF-A0A363TL50-F1
#
_cell.length_a   1.000
_cell.length_b   1.000
_cell.length_c   1.000
_cell.angle_alpha   90.00
_cell.angle_beta   90.00
_cell.angle_gamma   90.00
#
_symmetry.space_group_name_H-M   'P 1'
#
loop_
_entity.id
_entity.type
_entity.pdbx_description
1 polymer ?
#
loop_
_entity_poly.entity_id
_entity_poly.type
_entity_poly.pdbx_seq_one_letter_code
_entity_poly.pdbx_strand_id
1 'polypeptide(L)'
;DYNWCIGCRYCMAACPYGARHFNWKKPGLPAAEMNPDTHYLGNRPRPVGVVEKCTFCIQRVRETPGRYPACVEVCPVGARKFGNLLDPESEIRYIIENKRVFILKEDLNTQPKFYYFYAT
;
A
#
# COMPACT_ATOMS: atom_id res chain seq x y z
N ASP A 1 -10.61 -3.55 8.34
CA ASP A 1 -9.91 -3.76 9.62
C ASP A 1 -9.51 -5.23 9.73
N TYR A 2 -8.37 -5.54 10.32
CA TYR A 2 -7.95 -6.93 10.54
C TYR A 2 -8.79 -7.61 11.62
N ASN A 3 -9.29 -6.85 12.61
CA ASN A 3 -10.13 -7.37 13.69
C ASN A 3 -11.54 -7.73 13.22
N TRP A 4 -12.01 -7.13 12.11
CA TRP A 4 -13.32 -7.42 11.52
C TRP A 4 -13.26 -8.45 10.39
N CYS A 5 -12.05 -8.88 9.99
CA CYS A 5 -11.90 -9.82 8.90
C CYS A 5 -12.28 -11.23 9.36
N ILE A 6 -13.37 -11.78 8.82
CA ILE A 6 -13.83 -13.16 9.10
C ILE A 6 -13.16 -14.22 8.22
N GLY A 7 -12.22 -13.83 7.35
CA GLY A 7 -11.47 -14.77 6.53
C GLY A 7 -12.22 -15.43 5.37
N CYS A 8 -13.35 -14.88 4.92
CA CYS A 8 -14.13 -15.43 3.80
C CYS A 8 -13.43 -15.35 2.42
N ARG A 9 -12.37 -14.53 2.30
CA ARG A 9 -11.54 -14.33 1.09
C ARG A 9 -12.25 -13.80 -0.14
N TYR A 10 -13.54 -13.45 -0.07
CA TYR A 10 -14.26 -12.91 -1.23
C TYR A 10 -13.64 -11.62 -1.77
N CYS A 11 -13.05 -10.80 -0.89
CA CYS A 11 -12.30 -9.61 -1.30
C CYS A 11 -11.06 -9.92 -2.15
N MET A 12 -10.46 -11.11 -2.02
CA MET A 12 -9.34 -11.56 -2.86
C MET A 12 -9.84 -11.93 -4.25
N ALA A 13 -10.93 -12.70 -4.33
CA ALA A 13 -11.55 -13.07 -5.60
C ALA A 13 -12.04 -11.83 -6.38
N ALA A 14 -12.61 -10.85 -5.67
CA ALA A 14 -13.09 -9.61 -6.28
C ALA A 14 -11.98 -8.65 -6.72
N CYS A 15 -10.73 -8.82 -6.26
CA CYS A 15 -9.65 -7.90 -6.58
C CYS A 15 -9.03 -8.25 -7.94
N PRO A 16 -9.17 -7.40 -8.98
CA PRO A 16 -8.68 -7.73 -10.32
C PRO A 16 -7.14 -7.69 -10.44
N TYR A 17 -6.45 -7.25 -9.38
CA TYR A 17 -5.00 -7.08 -9.34
C TYR A 17 -4.28 -8.19 -8.57
N GLY A 18 -4.99 -9.09 -7.90
CA GLY A 18 -4.36 -10.09 -7.02
C GLY A 18 -3.56 -9.48 -5.86
N ALA A 19 -3.80 -8.21 -5.50
CA ALA A 19 -3.00 -7.44 -4.54
C ALA A 19 -3.38 -7.67 -3.07
N ARG A 20 -3.96 -8.84 -2.76
CA ARG A 20 -4.42 -9.22 -1.43
C ARG A 20 -3.82 -10.57 -1.05
N HIS A 21 -3.36 -10.69 0.19
CA HIS A 21 -2.69 -11.89 0.69
C HIS A 21 -3.41 -12.42 1.92
N PHE A 22 -3.57 -13.73 2.01
CA PHE A 22 -4.23 -14.38 3.15
C PHE A 22 -3.20 -14.96 4.11
N ASN A 23 -3.43 -14.79 5.41
CA ASN A 23 -2.58 -15.35 6.45
C ASN A 23 -3.01 -16.78 6.80
N TRP A 24 -2.35 -17.75 6.17
CA TRP A 24 -2.66 -19.18 6.34
C TRP A 24 -2.16 -19.77 7.65
N LYS A 25 -1.03 -19.26 8.16
CA LYS A 25 -0.33 -19.81 9.31
C LYS A 25 0.08 -18.69 10.24
N LYS A 26 0.33 -19.03 11.51
CA LYS A 26 0.90 -18.09 12.46
C LYS A 26 2.28 -17.66 11.96
N PRO A 27 2.61 -16.35 11.94
CA PRO A 27 3.94 -15.89 11.59
C PRO A 27 4.99 -16.59 12.46
N GLY A 28 5.96 -17.26 11.83
CA GLY A 28 7.05 -17.95 12.52
C GLY A 28 8.18 -17.00 12.91
N LEU A 29 7.86 -15.80 13.40
CA LEU A 29 8.85 -14.81 13.77
C LEU A 29 9.22 -15.01 15.26
N PRO A 30 10.49 -15.29 15.60
CA PRO A 30 10.92 -15.41 16.99
C PRO A 30 10.62 -14.13 17.77
N ALA A 31 10.20 -14.27 19.04
CA ALA A 31 9.85 -13.11 19.86
C ALA A 31 11.03 -12.13 20.04
N ALA A 32 12.27 -12.63 20.05
CA ALA A 32 13.48 -11.83 20.17
C ALA A 32 13.77 -10.95 18.93
N GLU A 33 13.28 -11.35 17.75
CA GLU A 33 13.46 -10.61 16.50
C GLU A 33 12.27 -9.68 16.19
N MET A 34 11.23 -9.74 17.03
CA MET A 34 10.05 -8.92 16.84
C MET A 34 10.35 -7.49 17.29
N ASN A 35 10.17 -6.52 16.39
CA ASN A 35 10.20 -5.11 16.77
C ASN A 35 8.98 -4.82 17.68
N PRO A 36 9.20 -4.46 18.96
CA PRO A 36 8.11 -4.15 19.89
C PRO A 36 7.45 -2.80 19.56
N ASP A 37 8.18 -1.89 18.90
CA ASP A 37 7.69 -0.57 18.51
C ASP A 37 7.08 -0.62 17.11
N THR A 38 5.81 -1.02 17.05
CA THR A 38 5.03 -1.01 15.81
C THR A 38 3.71 -0.28 15.99
N HIS A 39 3.44 0.70 15.12
CA HIS A 39 2.16 1.39 15.11
C HIS A 39 1.00 0.40 14.90
N TYR A 40 -0.12 0.61 15.60
CA TYR A 40 -1.37 -0.15 15.44
C TYR A 40 -1.79 -0.42 13.97
N LEU A 41 -1.68 0.59 13.10
CA LEU A 41 -2.00 0.51 11.67
C LEU A 41 -0.82 0.04 10.79
N GLY A 42 0.37 -0.04 11.37
CA GLY A 42 1.61 -0.46 10.73
C GLY A 42 1.78 -1.98 10.70
N ASN A 43 3.02 -2.42 10.49
CA ASN A 43 3.36 -3.82 10.20
C ASN A 43 3.43 -4.71 11.46
N ARG A 44 2.41 -4.66 12.32
CA ARG A 44 2.31 -5.61 13.44
C ARG A 44 2.01 -7.03 12.91
N PRO A 45 2.44 -8.09 13.63
CA PRO A 45 2.00 -9.44 13.34
C PRO A 45 0.48 -9.51 13.29
N ARG A 46 -0.05 -10.13 12.24
CA ARG A 46 -1.49 -10.28 12.05
C ARG A 46 -1.98 -11.66 12.51
N PRO A 47 -3.25 -11.76 12.93
CA PRO A 47 -3.85 -13.06 13.25
C PRO A 47 -3.86 -13.99 12.03
N VAL A 48 -3.91 -15.29 12.30
CA VAL A 48 -4.23 -16.29 11.27
C VAL A 48 -5.66 -16.09 10.82
N GLY A 49 -5.93 -16.29 9.52
CA GLY A 49 -7.29 -16.22 8.99
C GLY A 49 -7.70 -14.85 8.44
N VAL A 50 -6.84 -13.84 8.50
CA VAL A 50 -7.15 -12.50 7.98
C VAL A 50 -6.51 -12.25 6.62
N VAL A 51 -7.11 -11.33 5.85
CA VAL A 51 -6.57 -10.86 4.57
C VAL A 51 -5.84 -9.53 4.76
N GLU A 52 -4.64 -9.46 4.20
CA GLU A 52 -3.79 -8.28 4.12
C GLU A 52 -3.76 -7.67 2.72
N LYS A 53 -3.37 -6.40 2.67
CA LYS A 53 -3.10 -5.66 1.44
C LYS A 53 -2.17 -4.49 1.73
N CYS A 54 -1.61 -3.88 0.69
CA CYS A 54 -0.99 -2.57 0.81
C CYS A 54 -2.01 -1.53 1.34
N THR A 55 -1.58 -0.73 2.31
CA THR A 55 -2.37 0.36 2.91
C THR A 55 -1.76 1.73 2.67
N PHE A 56 -0.84 1.84 1.70
CA PHE A 56 -0.01 3.02 1.47
C PHE A 56 0.68 3.53 2.73
N CYS A 57 1.12 2.59 3.57
CA CYS A 57 1.75 2.87 4.85
C CYS A 57 0.98 3.94 5.64
N ILE A 58 -0.33 3.73 5.82
CA ILE A 58 -1.22 4.65 6.53
C ILE A 58 -0.64 5.15 7.87
N GLN A 59 0.14 4.32 8.54
CA GLN A 59 0.81 4.63 9.80
C GLN A 59 1.93 5.67 9.67
N ARG A 60 2.52 5.85 8.47
CA ARG A 60 3.59 6.81 8.18
C ARG A 60 3.02 8.11 7.62
N VAL A 61 2.11 7.99 6.65
CA VAL A 61 1.56 9.14 5.92
C VAL A 61 0.61 10.01 6.77
N ARG A 62 0.11 9.49 7.89
CA ARG A 62 -0.75 10.22 8.84
C ARG A 62 -0.01 10.76 10.07
N GLU A 63 1.30 10.55 10.18
CA GLU A 63 2.11 11.20 11.22
C GLU A 63 2.15 12.72 11.00
N THR A 64 2.54 13.47 12.04
CA THR A 64 2.76 14.92 11.96
C THR A 64 4.18 15.22 12.45
N PRO A 65 5.13 15.59 11.57
CA PRO A 65 4.99 15.72 10.11
C PRO A 65 4.84 14.36 9.39
N GLY A 66 4.10 14.33 8.28
CA GLY A 66 3.84 13.10 7.53
C GLY A 66 5.11 12.55 6.88
N ARG A 67 5.24 11.22 6.82
CA ARG A 67 6.39 10.53 6.20
C ARG A 67 5.99 9.81 4.91
N TYR A 68 6.95 9.64 4.01
CA TYR A 68 6.73 8.82 2.83
C TYR A 68 6.43 7.36 3.18
N PRO A 69 5.62 6.66 2.36
CA PRO A 69 5.51 5.22 2.44
C PRO A 69 6.88 4.55 2.36
N ALA A 70 7.09 3.47 3.11
CA ALA A 70 8.39 2.81 3.20
C ALA A 70 8.94 2.39 1.83
N CYS A 71 8.07 1.97 0.92
CA CYS A 71 8.44 1.58 -0.44
C CYS A 71 8.91 2.74 -1.33
N VAL A 72 8.48 3.96 -1.04
CA VAL A 72 8.87 5.19 -1.74
C VAL A 72 10.20 5.68 -1.17
N GLU A 73 10.30 5.76 0.16
CA GLU A 73 11.49 6.23 0.88
C GLU A 73 12.73 5.36 0.61
N VAL A 74 12.56 4.03 0.55
CA VAL A 74 13.69 3.11 0.31
C VAL A 74 14.16 3.08 -1.14
N CYS A 75 13.41 3.64 -2.09
CA CYS A 75 13.70 3.44 -3.51
C CYS A 75 14.89 4.30 -3.98
N PRO A 76 16.06 3.72 -4.29
CA PRO A 76 17.27 4.50 -4.56
C PRO A 76 17.21 5.24 -5.90
N VAL A 77 16.46 4.70 -6.87
CA VAL A 77 16.34 5.23 -8.23
C VAL A 77 15.13 6.17 -8.41
N GLY A 78 14.35 6.40 -7.35
CA GLY A 78 13.17 7.27 -7.42
C GLY A 78 12.04 6.74 -8.32
N ALA A 79 11.94 5.43 -8.54
CA ALA A 79 10.92 4.82 -9.39
C ALA A 79 9.49 4.95 -8.83
N ARG A 80 9.36 5.18 -7.52
CA ARG A 80 8.07 5.34 -6.83
C ARG A 80 7.94 6.77 -6.32
N LYS A 81 6.78 7.36 -6.56
CA LYS A 81 6.42 8.73 -6.16
C LYS A 81 5.05 8.68 -5.48
N PHE A 82 4.87 9.46 -4.43
CA PHE A 82 3.66 9.43 -3.60
C PHE A 82 3.29 10.85 -3.18
N GLY A 83 2.01 11.20 -3.23
CA GLY A 83 1.57 12.55 -2.90
C GLY A 83 0.06 12.67 -2.79
N ASN A 84 -0.38 13.85 -2.41
CA ASN A 84 -1.80 14.18 -2.29
C ASN A 84 -2.37 14.59 -3.66
N LEU A 85 -3.28 13.79 -4.22
CA LEU A 85 -3.93 14.11 -5.50
C LEU A 85 -4.77 15.39 -5.46
N LEU A 86 -5.16 15.88 -4.28
CA LEU A 86 -5.90 17.13 -4.14
C LEU A 86 -5.00 18.37 -4.07
N ASP A 87 -3.69 18.17 -3.92
CA ASP A 87 -2.70 19.23 -3.89
C ASP A 87 -2.06 19.37 -5.29
N PRO A 88 -2.33 20.46 -6.03
CA PRO A 88 -1.78 20.72 -7.36
C PRO A 88 -0.25 20.72 -7.39
N GLU A 89 0.39 21.10 -6.30
CA GLU A 89 1.86 21.21 -6.20
C GLU A 89 2.53 19.88 -5.83
N SER A 90 1.76 18.80 -5.65
CA SER A 90 2.30 17.50 -5.24
C SER A 90 3.08 16.79 -6.36
N GLU A 91 4.08 15.98 -5.98
CA GLU A 91 4.88 15.19 -6.94
C GLU A 91 4.00 14.34 -7.88
N ILE A 92 2.91 13.78 -7.36
CA ILE A 92 2.00 12.94 -8.15
C ILE A 92 1.22 13.76 -9.18
N ARG A 93 0.84 15.01 -8.86
CA ARG A 93 0.17 15.91 -9.81
C ARG A 93 1.09 16.29 -10.95
N TYR A 94 2.33 16.68 -10.61
CA TYR A 94 3.36 16.92 -11.61
C TYR A 94 3.53 15.72 -12.56
N ILE A 95 3.59 14.49 -12.05
CA ILE A 95 3.75 13.28 -12.89
C ILE A 95 2.54 13.05 -13.80
N ILE A 96 1.32 13.18 -13.27
CA ILE A 96 0.10 12.96 -14.06
C ILE A 96 -0.02 13.99 -15.18
N GLU A 97 0.41 15.23 -14.96
CA GLU A 97 0.30 16.31 -15.94
C GLU A 97 1.44 16.31 -16.95
N ASN A 98 2.66 15.93 -16.55
CA ASN A 98 3.87 16.14 -17.36
C ASN A 98 4.50 14.84 -17.89
N LYS A 99 4.07 13.67 -17.43
CA LYS A 99 4.62 12.37 -17.88
C LYS A 99 3.56 11.54 -18.56
N ARG A 100 4.02 10.61 -19.42
CA ARG A 100 3.15 9.58 -20.00
C ARG A 100 2.76 8.60 -18.90
N VAL A 101 1.48 8.58 -18.56
CA VAL A 101 0.89 7.70 -17.56
C VAL A 101 0.06 6.61 -18.23
N PHE A 102 0.05 5.41 -17.63
CA PHE A 102 -0.91 4.37 -17.95
C PHE A 102 -1.57 3.82 -16.67
N ILE A 103 -2.82 3.41 -16.80
CA ILE A 103 -3.61 2.79 -15.73
C ILE A 103 -3.70 1.29 -16.01
N LEU A 104 -3.32 0.47 -15.04
CA LEU A 104 -3.40 -0.98 -15.17
C LEU A 104 -4.86 -1.43 -15.14
N LYS A 105 -5.28 -2.20 -16.16
CA LYS A 105 -6.65 -2.72 -16.33
C LYS A 105 -7.71 -1.62 -16.31
N GLU A 106 -7.48 -0.57 -17.09
CA GLU A 106 -8.37 0.60 -17.22
C GLU A 106 -9.79 0.21 -17.68
N ASP A 107 -9.90 -0.82 -18.51
CA ASP A 107 -11.15 -1.40 -19.02
C ASP A 107 -12.11 -1.85 -17.90
N LEU A 108 -11.59 -2.18 -16.71
CA LEU A 108 -12.40 -2.59 -15.57
C LEU A 108 -12.99 -1.41 -14.76
N ASN A 109 -12.64 -0.17 -15.11
CA ASN A 109 -13.17 1.08 -14.51
C ASN A 109 -13.16 1.11 -12.97
N THR A 110 -12.15 0.53 -12.34
CA THR A 110 -11.98 0.52 -10.87
C THR A 110 -11.42 1.84 -10.30
N GLN A 111 -11.04 2.78 -11.18
CA GLN A 111 -10.46 4.09 -10.86
C GLN A 111 -9.34 4.04 -9.79
N PRO A 112 -8.29 3.22 -10.00
CA PRO A 112 -7.26 3.00 -9.00
C PRO A 112 -6.49 4.30 -8.70
N LYS A 113 -6.05 4.48 -7.44
CA LYS A 113 -5.14 5.56 -7.04
C LYS A 113 -3.68 5.09 -7.09
N PHE A 114 -3.35 4.40 -8.17
CA PHE A 114 -2.03 3.86 -8.45
C PHE A 114 -1.79 3.98 -9.96
N TYR A 115 -0.78 4.76 -10.33
CA TYR A 115 -0.50 5.13 -11.70
C TYR A 115 0.90 4.65 -12.06
N TYR A 116 1.05 4.11 -13.26
CA TYR A 116 2.36 3.78 -13.80
C TYR A 116 2.78 4.88 -14.76
N PHE A 117 4.04 5.27 -14.72
CA PHE A 117 4.58 6.29 -15.62
C PHE A 117 5.87 5.80 -16.25
N TYR A 118 6.16 6.29 -17.45
CA TYR A 118 7.40 5.97 -18.14
C TYR A 118 8.49 6.96 -17.71
N ALA A 119 9.59 6.43 -17.18
CA ALA A 119 10.81 7.20 -16.98
C ALA A 119 11.46 7.42 -18.36
N THR A 120 11.44 8.68 -18.81
CA THR A 120 12.22 9.18 -19.95
C THR A 120 13.68 9.36 -19.55
#